data_AF-A0AAJ0GAT4-F1
#
_entry.id   AF-A0AAJ0GAT4-F1
#
_cell.length_a   1.000
_cell.length_b   1.000
_cell.length_c   1.000
_cell.angle_alpha   90.00
_cell.angle_beta   90.00
_cell.angle_gamma   90.00
#
_symmetry.space_group_name_H-M   'P 1'
#
loop_
_entity.id
_entity.type
_entity.pdbx_description
1 polymer ?
#
loop_
_entity_poly.entity_id
_entity_poly.type
_entity_poly.pdbx_seq_one_letter_code
_entity_poly.pdbx_strand_id
1 'polypeptide(L)' 'MREKGLSKIQPTEEAEEEWRAHVEEVGKMGLFAETESWYFGDNIPGKPKEALNYMGGMQAYKQRLRESEENDYKGFEYQ' A
#
# COMPACT_ATOMS: atom_id res chain seq x y z
N MET A 1 21.26 1.94 -0.92
CA MET A 1 21.39 3.05 -1.88
C MET A 1 22.82 3.59 -1.94
N ARG A 2 23.25 4.45 -1.00
CA ARG A 2 24.57 5.14 -1.07
C ARG A 2 25.78 4.19 -1.13
N GLU A 3 25.82 3.20 -0.25
CA GLU A 3 26.92 2.21 -0.21
C GLU A 3 27.00 1.36 -1.49
N LYS A 4 25.86 1.15 -2.15
CA LYS A 4 25.75 0.42 -3.42
C LYS A 4 25.95 1.34 -4.65
N GLY A 5 26.23 2.64 -4.45
CA GLY A 5 26.38 3.62 -5.53
C GLY A 5 25.09 3.92 -6.31
N LEU A 6 23.92 3.50 -5.80
CA LEU A 6 22.62 3.64 -6.46
C LEU A 6 22.03 5.03 -6.19
N SER A 7 21.38 5.60 -7.20
CA SER A 7 20.86 6.97 -7.17
C SER A 7 19.34 7.03 -7.18
N LYS A 8 18.68 5.97 -7.68
CA LYS A 8 17.23 5.89 -7.81
C LYS A 8 16.72 4.52 -7.36
N ILE A 9 15.58 4.54 -6.68
CA ILE A 9 14.78 3.36 -6.35
C ILE A 9 13.33 3.70 -6.66
N GLN A 10 12.62 2.78 -7.30
CA GLN A 10 11.20 2.92 -7.63
C GLN A 10 10.50 1.56 -7.46
N PRO A 11 9.26 1.51 -6.96
CA PRO A 11 8.50 0.27 -7.01
C PRO A 11 8.25 -0.14 -8.46
N THR A 12 8.14 -1.44 -8.69
CA THR A 12 7.59 -2.03 -9.92
C THR A 12 6.09 -1.79 -9.98
N GLU A 13 5.53 -1.70 -11.19
CA GLU A 13 4.08 -1.55 -11.38
C GLU A 13 3.31 -2.71 -10.73
N GLU A 14 3.82 -3.93 -10.89
CA GLU A 14 3.24 -5.13 -10.30
C GLU A 14 3.19 -5.06 -8.77
N ALA A 15 4.27 -4.57 -8.12
CA ALA A 15 4.29 -4.43 -6.67
C ALA A 15 3.30 -3.35 -6.17
N GLU A 16 3.12 -2.27 -6.93
CA GLU A 16 2.11 -1.26 -6.62
C GLU A 16 0.69 -1.80 -6.74
N GLU A 17 0.41 -2.56 -7.81
CA GLU A 17 -0.90 -3.19 -8.02
C GLU A 17 -1.22 -4.23 -6.95
N GLU A 18 -0.26 -5.09 -6.60
CA GLU A 18 -0.40 -6.07 -5.51
C GLU A 18 -0.65 -5.38 -4.17
N TRP A 19 0.08 -4.29 -3.88
CA TRP A 19 -0.11 -3.53 -2.65
C TRP A 19 -1.49 -2.85 -2.61
N ARG A 20 -1.91 -2.24 -3.72
CA ARG A 20 -3.25 -1.64 -3.87
C ARG A 20 -4.35 -2.68 -3.63
N ALA A 21 -4.25 -3.84 -4.28
CA ALA A 21 -5.23 -4.91 -4.13
C ALA A 21 -5.33 -5.39 -2.68
N HIS A 22 -4.20 -5.52 -2.00
CA HIS A 22 -4.17 -5.90 -0.59
C HIS A 22 -4.74 -4.82 0.34
N VAL A 23 -4.42 -3.55 0.14
CA VAL A 23 -5.00 -2.43 0.91
C VAL A 23 -6.52 -2.39 0.76
N GLU A 24 -7.01 -2.60 -0.46
CA GLU A 24 -8.44 -2.68 -0.76
C GLU A 24 -9.10 -3.88 -0.08
N GLU A 25 -8.47 -5.05 -0.13
CA GLU A 25 -8.93 -6.27 0.55
C GLU A 25 -9.10 -6.04 2.05
N VAL A 26 -8.05 -5.61 2.75
CA VAL A 26 -8.12 -5.40 4.21
C VAL A 26 -9.05 -4.26 4.59
N GLY A 27 -9.17 -3.23 3.75
CA GLY A 27 -10.11 -2.13 3.95
C GLY A 27 -11.57 -2.58 3.88
N LYS A 28 -11.89 -3.49 2.94
CA LYS A 28 -13.25 -4.02 2.74
C LYS A 28 -13.69 -5.08 3.75
N MET A 29 -12.77 -5.62 4.54
CA MET A 29 -13.11 -6.58 5.60
C MET A 29 -13.82 -5.94 6.80
N GLY A 30 -13.75 -4.61 6.95
CA GLY A 30 -14.33 -3.87 8.06
C GLY A 30 -15.53 -3.00 7.67
N LEU A 31 -16.22 -2.44 8.68
CA LEU A 31 -17.40 -1.58 8.50
C LEU A 31 -17.08 -0.22 7.87
N PHE A 32 -15.80 0.18 7.77
CA PHE A 32 -15.40 1.43 7.14
C PHE A 32 -15.82 1.51 5.67
N ALA A 33 -15.83 0.38 4.96
CA ALA A 33 -16.26 0.32 3.56
C ALA A 33 -17.78 0.57 3.39
N GLU A 34 -18.57 0.27 4.42
CA GLU A 34 -20.03 0.38 4.39
C GLU A 34 -20.55 1.77 4.76
N THR A 35 -19.68 2.70 5.14
CA THR A 35 -20.05 4.06 5.54
C THR A 35 -19.48 5.08 4.56
N GLU A 36 -20.32 6.03 4.14
CA GLU A 36 -19.85 7.19 3.38
C GLU A 36 -18.88 8.02 4.24
N SER A 37 -17.61 7.95 3.88
CA SER A 37 -16.57 8.65 4.62
C SER A 37 -15.40 9.00 3.73
N TRP A 38 -14.59 9.95 4.21
CA TRP A 38 -13.37 10.35 3.53
C TRP A 38 -12.31 9.23 3.51
N TYR A 39 -12.44 8.16 4.31
CA TYR A 39 -11.53 7.01 4.30
C TYR A 39 -11.59 6.22 2.98
N PHE A 40 -12.74 6.24 2.31
CA PHE A 40 -12.95 5.62 1.01
C PHE A 40 -13.12 6.64 -0.14
N GLY A 41 -12.98 7.93 0.16
CA GLY A 41 -13.10 9.01 -0.83
C GLY A 41 -14.53 9.39 -1.21
N ASP A 42 -15.55 8.87 -0.50
CA ASP A 42 -16.98 9.14 -0.78
C ASP A 42 -17.37 10.63 -0.61
N ASN A 43 -16.54 11.43 0.07
CA ASN A 43 -16.79 12.84 0.31
C ASN A 43 -16.59 13.75 -0.92
N ILE A 44 -16.10 13.23 -2.04
CA ILE A 44 -15.84 13.99 -3.27
C ILE A 44 -16.70 13.43 -4.42
N PRO A 45 -17.67 14.21 -4.95
CA PRO A 45 -18.49 13.78 -6.07
C PRO A 45 -17.65 13.37 -7.28
N GLY A 46 -17.90 12.17 -7.82
CA GLY A 46 -17.21 11.62 -8.98
C GLY A 46 -15.84 10.99 -8.69
N LYS A 47 -15.34 11.04 -7.45
CA LYS A 47 -14.11 10.35 -7.08
C LYS A 47 -14.38 8.83 -6.95
N PRO A 48 -13.48 7.96 -7.46
CA PRO A 48 -13.58 6.52 -7.22
C PRO A 48 -13.60 6.19 -5.73
N LYS A 49 -14.46 5.24 -5.35
CA LYS A 49 -14.51 4.70 -3.98
C LYS A 49 -13.47 3.59 -3.83
N GLU A 50 -12.44 3.83 -3.03
CA GLU A 50 -11.33 2.91 -2.79
C GLU A 50 -10.70 3.17 -1.41
N ALA A 51 -10.08 2.16 -0.81
CA ALA A 51 -9.39 2.29 0.47
C ALA A 51 -8.18 3.23 0.32
N LEU A 52 -8.22 4.36 1.02
CA LEU A 52 -7.13 5.36 0.98
C LEU A 52 -6.09 5.15 2.09
N ASN A 53 -6.31 4.19 2.98
CA ASN A 53 -5.46 3.92 4.15
C ASN A 53 -5.31 2.41 4.36
N TYR A 54 -4.19 1.99 4.95
CA TYR A 54 -4.00 0.61 5.35
C TYR A 54 -4.76 0.29 6.65
N MET A 55 -5.82 -0.50 6.54
CA MET A 55 -6.70 -0.85 7.68
C MET A 55 -6.39 -2.22 8.31
N GLY A 56 -5.32 -2.90 7.89
CA GLY A 56 -4.88 -4.18 8.48
C GLY A 56 -4.23 -4.06 9.87
N GLY A 57 -4.08 -2.84 10.39
CA GLY A 57 -3.50 -2.57 11.71
C GLY A 57 -1.97 -2.46 11.73
N MET A 58 -1.44 -1.76 12.74
CA MET A 58 -0.02 -1.37 12.82
C MET A 58 0.93 -2.56 12.87
N GLN A 59 0.55 -3.68 13.50
CA GLN A 59 1.40 -4.86 13.59
C GLN A 59 1.58 -5.53 12.22
N ALA A 60 0.49 -5.76 11.49
CA ALA A 60 0.54 -6.34 10.15
C ALA A 60 1.28 -5.41 9.16
N TYR A 61 1.08 -4.09 9.28
CA TYR A 61 1.83 -3.12 8.48
C TYR A 61 3.34 -3.23 8.71
N LYS A 62 3.78 -3.24 9.99
CA LYS A 62 5.19 -3.40 10.34
C LYS A 62 5.76 -4.73 9.88
N GLN A 63 4.97 -5.79 9.92
CA GLN A 63 5.38 -7.09 9.40
C GLN A 63 5.64 -7.02 7.88
N ARG A 64 4.75 -6.43 7.09
CA ARG A 64 4.96 -6.24 5.64
C ARG A 64 6.21 -5.43 5.32
N LEU A 65 6.50 -4.38 6.12
CA LEU A 65 7.73 -3.59 5.95
C LEU A 65 8.99 -4.43 6.23
N ARG A 66 8.98 -5.26 7.29
CA ARG A 66 10.08 -6.17 7.59
C ARG A 66 10.26 -7.22 6.52
N GLU A 67 9.16 -7.83 6.04
CA GLU A 67 9.21 -8.79 4.95
C GLU A 67 9.82 -8.17 3.69
N SER A 68 9.51 -6.91 3.37
CA SER A 68 10.16 -6.20 2.27
C SER A 68 11.67 -6.05 2.51
N GLU A 69 12.08 -5.60 3.69
CA GLU A 69 13.50 -5.45 4.07
C GLU A 69 14.28 -6.77 4.04
N GLU A 70 13.71 -7.83 4.62
CA GLU A 70 14.30 -9.17 4.68
C GLU A 70 14.45 -9.82 3.29
N ASN A 71 13.61 -9.42 2.33
CA ASN A 71 13.65 -9.86 0.95
C ASN A 71 14.37 -8.85 0.03
N ASP A 72 15.36 -8.11 0.55
CA ASP A 72 16.18 -7.15 -0.21
C ASP A 72 15.37 -6.08 -0.97
N TYR A 73 14.21 -5.70 -0.40
CA TYR A 73 13.19 -4.86 -1.02
C TYR A 73 12.75 -5.38 -2.40
N LYS A 74 12.44 -6.68 -2.48
CA LYS A 74 11.76 -7.28 -3.63
C LYS A 74 10.52 -6.46 -4.00
N GLY A 75 10.33 -6.24 -5.30
CA GLY A 75 9.27 -5.37 -5.84
C GLY A 75 9.74 -3.94 -6.13
N PHE A 76 11.02 -3.62 -5.86
CA PHE A 76 11.65 -2.36 -6.26
C PHE A 76 12.73 -2.58 -7.33
N GLU A 77 12.80 -1.63 -8.26
CA GLU A 77 13.87 -1.49 -9.25
C GLU A 77 14.87 -0.42 -8.81
N TYR A 78 16.14 -0.63 -9.16
CA TYR A 78 17.26 0.22 -8.78
C TYR A 78 18.02 0.72 -10.00
N GLN A 79 18.37 2.01 -10.00
CA GLN A 79 19.19 2.64 -11.05
C GLN A 79 20.29 3.54 -10.44
#